data_AF-A0A352QUZ7-F1
#
_entry.id   AF-A0A352QUZ7-F1
#
_cell.length_a   1.000
_cell.length_b   1.000
_cell.length_c   1.000
_cell.angle_alpha   90.00
_cell.angle_beta   90.00
_cell.angle_gamma   90.00
#
_symmetry.space_group_name_H-M   'P 1'
#
loop_
_entity.id
_entity.type
_entity.pdbx_description
1 polymer ?
#
loop_
_entity_poly.entity_id
_entity_poly.type
_entity_poly.pdbx_seq_one_letter_code
_entity_poly.pdbx_strand_id
1 'polypeptide(L)' 'MAVKRLPAAGFPLELTLSDADGLMPAQKLSMQAKVRLMARVSKSGDAGAAPGDLEAEPLELAVTDGAAATLVIGKVVE' A
#
# COMPACT_ATOMS: atom_id res chain seq x y z
N MET A 1 10.19 3.33 2.62
CA MET A 1 8.81 2.79 2.68
C MET A 1 7.87 3.93 2.95
N ALA A 2 6.71 3.95 2.28
CA ALA A 2 5.63 4.90 2.53
C ALA A 2 4.37 4.10 2.85
N VAL A 3 3.64 4.48 3.91
CA VAL A 3 2.51 3.69 4.43
C VAL A 3 1.38 4.62 4.86
N LYS A 4 0.14 4.26 4.53
CA LYS A 4 -1.08 4.87 5.08
C LYS A 4 -1.89 3.82 5.82
N ARG A 5 -2.34 4.16 7.02
CA ARG A 5 -3.26 3.35 7.81
C ARG A 5 -4.62 4.05 7.85
N LEU A 6 -5.66 3.32 7.45
CA LEU A 6 -7.03 3.83 7.33
C LEU A 6 -8.01 2.80 7.90
N PRO A 7 -9.21 3.20 8.35
CA PRO A 7 -10.28 2.27 8.69
C PRO A 7 -10.66 1.43 7.47
N ALA A 8 -10.89 0.12 7.67
CA ALA A 8 -11.29 -0.81 6.61
C ALA A 8 -12.80 -0.71 6.29
N ALA A 9 -13.25 0.48 5.87
CA ALA A 9 -14.65 0.76 5.55
C ALA A 9 -14.74 1.62 4.29
N GLY A 10 -15.90 1.63 3.63
CA GLY A 10 -16.18 2.53 2.50
C GLY A 10 -15.45 2.17 1.21
N PHE A 11 -15.26 0.88 0.92
CA PHE A 11 -14.70 0.43 -0.34
C PHE A 11 -15.61 0.79 -1.54
N PRO A 12 -15.03 1.10 -2.74
CA PRO A 12 -13.59 1.18 -3.04
C PRO A 12 -12.92 2.43 -2.42
N LEU A 13 -11.66 2.28 -2.01
CA LEU A 13 -10.86 3.36 -1.42
C LEU A 13 -9.89 3.93 -2.44
N GLU A 14 -9.92 5.26 -2.62
CA GLU A 14 -8.94 5.99 -3.43
C GLU A 14 -7.92 6.68 -2.52
N LEU A 15 -6.64 6.41 -2.76
CA LEU A 15 -5.53 6.83 -1.90
C LEU A 15 -4.43 7.45 -2.76
N THR A 16 -3.85 8.55 -2.29
CA THR A 16 -2.66 9.14 -2.90
C THR A 16 -1.47 8.97 -1.97
N LEU A 17 -0.41 8.32 -2.46
CA LEU A 17 0.91 8.25 -1.81
C LEU A 17 1.81 9.34 -2.38
N SER A 18 2.50 10.06 -1.50
CA SER A 18 3.38 11.18 -1.82
C SER A 18 4.71 11.05 -1.09
N ASP A 19 5.68 11.91 -1.43
CA ASP A 19 6.98 11.96 -0.73
C ASP A 19 6.85 12.26 0.77
N ALA A 20 5.75 12.91 1.20
CA ALA A 20 5.48 13.18 2.61
C ALA A 20 5.11 11.92 3.41
N ASP A 21 4.69 10.85 2.75
CA ASP A 21 4.32 9.58 3.38
C ASP A 21 5.56 8.68 3.60
N GLY A 22 6.72 9.09 3.07
CA GLY A 22 7.97 8.36 3.20
C GLY A 22 8.60 8.49 4.59
N LEU A 23 9.01 7.37 5.17
CA LEU A 23 9.73 7.34 6.47
C LEU A 23 11.16 7.92 6.40
N MET A 24 11.71 8.12 5.19
CA MET A 24 13.10 8.53 4.97
C MET A 24 13.13 9.80 4.10
N PRO A 25 13.53 10.96 4.65
CA PRO A 25 13.56 12.22 3.91
C PRO A 25 14.48 12.22 2.68
N ALA A 26 15.55 11.43 2.73
CA ALA A 26 16.55 11.31 1.67
C ALA A 26 16.17 10.27 0.58
N GLN A 27 15.15 9.45 0.80
CA GLN A 27 14.73 8.37 -0.10
C GLN A 27 13.27 8.60 -0.49
N LYS A 28 13.07 9.61 -1.33
CA LYS A 28 11.75 10.03 -1.83
C LYS A 28 11.15 8.97 -2.75
N LEU A 29 9.82 8.90 -2.75
CA LEU A 29 9.05 8.00 -3.61
C LEU A 29 9.17 8.45 -5.08
N SER A 30 9.12 9.76 -5.32
CA SER A 30 9.28 10.41 -6.63
C SER A 30 10.63 10.16 -7.30
N MET A 31 11.66 9.80 -6.51
CA MET A 31 13.00 9.53 -7.00
C MET A 31 13.24 8.04 -7.33
N GLN A 32 12.28 7.16 -7.05
CA GLN A 32 12.40 5.74 -7.40
C GLN A 32 11.96 5.52 -8.85
N ALA A 33 12.62 4.62 -9.57
CA ALA A 33 12.16 4.24 -10.92
C ALA A 33 10.91 3.34 -10.86
N LYS A 34 10.84 2.48 -9.84
CA LYS A 34 9.76 1.52 -9.62
C LYS A 34 9.47 1.40 -8.14
N VAL A 35 8.22 1.08 -7.83
CA VAL A 35 7.74 0.80 -6.48
C VAL A 35 6.96 -0.49 -6.48
N ARG A 36 7.02 -1.21 -5.36
CA ARG A 36 6.17 -2.37 -5.11
C ARG A 36 5.06 -1.96 -4.16
N LEU A 37 3.83 -2.03 -4.63
CA LEU A 37 2.62 -1.72 -3.89
C LEU A 37 2.08 -2.99 -3.24
N MET A 38 1.68 -2.88 -1.98
CA MET A 38 0.99 -3.94 -1.23
C MET A 38 -0.10 -3.30 -0.37
N ALA A 39 -1.20 -4.01 -0.17
CA ALA A 39 -2.28 -3.59 0.71
C ALA A 39 -2.72 -4.75 1.59
N ARG A 40 -3.03 -4.46 2.86
CA ARG A 40 -3.53 -5.42 3.84
C ARG A 40 -4.70 -4.83 4.62
N VAL A 41 -5.73 -5.65 4.85
CA VAL A 41 -6.78 -5.43 5.84
C VAL A 41 -6.48 -6.34 7.03
N SER A 42 -6.04 -5.73 8.13
CA SER A 42 -5.76 -6.44 9.38
C SER A 42 -6.98 -6.47 10.30
N LYS A 43 -7.30 -7.63 10.87
CA LYS A 43 -8.34 -7.75 11.91
C LYS A 43 -7.86 -7.29 13.28
N SER A 44 -6.59 -7.53 13.60
CA SER A 44 -5.98 -7.13 14.88
C SER A 44 -5.60 -5.64 14.91
N GLY A 45 -5.48 -5.02 13.73
CA GLY A 45 -5.00 -3.65 13.58
C GLY A 45 -3.47 -3.52 13.64
N ASP A 46 -2.77 -4.65 13.67
CA ASP A 46 -1.31 -4.71 13.56
C ASP A 46 -0.88 -4.57 12.09
N ALA A 47 0.29 -3.96 11.86
CA ALA A 47 0.83 -3.77 10.51
C ALA A 47 1.58 -5.02 9.99
N GLY A 48 1.91 -5.97 10.87
CA GLY A 48 2.46 -7.28 10.55
C GLY A 48 1.43 -8.20 9.90
N ALA A 49 1.91 -9.23 9.20
CA ALA A 49 1.02 -10.22 8.60
C ALA A 49 0.54 -11.15 9.70
N ALA A 50 -0.77 -11.31 9.85
CA ALA A 50 -1.35 -12.26 10.78
C ALA A 50 -2.29 -13.22 10.05
N PRO A 51 -2.35 -14.50 10.47
CA PRO A 51 -3.33 -15.45 9.97
C PRO A 51 -4.74 -14.90 10.03
N GLY A 52 -5.47 -14.99 8.92
CA GLY A 52 -6.84 -14.49 8.77
C GLY A 52 -6.97 -13.03 8.37
N ASP A 53 -5.87 -12.30 8.17
CA ASP A 53 -5.86 -11.00 7.47
C ASP A 53 -6.10 -11.18 5.97
N LEU A 54 -6.50 -10.10 5.30
CA LEU A 54 -6.68 -10.09 3.85
C LEU A 54 -5.61 -9.23 3.19
N GLU A 55 -5.02 -9.73 2.11
CA GLU A 55 -3.99 -9.03 1.34
C GLU A 55 -4.37 -8.93 -0.14
N ALA A 56 -3.81 -7.91 -0.80
CA ALA A 56 -3.73 -7.84 -2.25
C ALA A 56 -2.43 -8.47 -2.74
N GLU A 57 -2.48 -9.05 -3.95
CA GLU A 57 -1.26 -9.48 -4.63
C GLU A 57 -0.33 -8.26 -4.86
N PRO A 58 0.98 -8.38 -4.59
CA PRO A 58 1.90 -7.27 -4.76
C PRO A 58 1.97 -6.83 -6.23
N LEU A 59 1.91 -5.52 -6.46
CA LEU A 59 1.97 -4.94 -7.79
C LEU A 59 3.20 -4.06 -7.92
N GLU A 60 4.04 -4.30 -8.93
CA GLU A 60 5.07 -3.34 -9.30
C GLU A 60 4.51 -2.27 -10.22
N LEU A 61 4.82 -1.01 -9.91
CA LEU A 61 4.43 0.16 -10.67
C LEU A 61 5.64 1.03 -10.96
N ALA A 62 5.77 1.50 -12.21
CA ALA A 62 6.76 2.52 -12.55
C ALA A 62 6.32 3.87 -12.00
N VAL A 63 7.23 4.62 -11.40
CA VAL A 63 6.91 5.95 -10.85
C VAL A 63 7.00 6.96 -11.98
N THR A 64 5.84 7.36 -12.47
CA THR A 64 5.67 8.46 -13.43
C THR A 64 4.67 9.46 -12.87
N ASP A 65 4.64 10.67 -13.42
CA ASP A 65 3.65 11.66 -13.02
C ASP A 65 2.23 11.13 -13.32
N GLY A 66 1.34 11.24 -12.33
CA GLY A 66 -0.02 10.67 -12.41
C GLY A 66 -0.11 9.13 -12.42
N ALA A 67 0.95 8.40 -12.07
CA ALA A 67 0.89 6.94 -12.01
C ALA A 67 -0.20 6.47 -11.04
N ALA A 68 -1.09 5.62 -11.52
CA ALA A 68 -2.21 5.06 -10.75
C ALA A 68 -2.25 3.54 -10.89
N ALA A 69 -2.69 2.88 -9.84
CA ALA A 69 -2.84 1.43 -9.80
C ALA A 69 -4.02 1.02 -8.91
N THR A 70 -4.66 -0.08 -9.27
CA THR A 70 -5.72 -0.70 -8.48
C THR A 70 -5.21 -1.99 -7.86
N LEU A 71 -5.40 -2.13 -6.55
CA LEU A 71 -5.11 -3.35 -5.81
C LEU A 71 -6.43 -4.02 -5.41
N VAL A 72 -6.56 -5.31 -5.70
CA VAL A 72 -7.72 -6.11 -5.30
C VAL A 72 -7.33 -6.94 -4.09
N ILE A 73 -7.98 -6.69 -2.96
CA ILE A 73 -7.78 -7.43 -1.72
C ILE A 73 -8.67 -8.68 -1.76
N GLY A 74 -8.06 -9.86 -1.73
CA GLY A 74 -8.80 -11.11 -1.88
C GLY A 74 -8.05 -12.35 -1.42
N LYS A 75 -6.76 -12.23 -1.07
CA LYS A 75 -5.97 -13.34 -0.55
C LYS A 75 -6.07 -13.37 0.97
N VAL A 76 -6.39 -14.53 1.52
CA VAL A 76 -6.31 -14.76 2.97
C VAL A 76 -4.87 -15.08 3.33
N VAL A 77 -4.34 -14.42 4.35
CA VAL A 77 -3.05 -14.77 4.96
C VAL A 77 -3.27 -16.02 5.80
N GLU A 78 -2.51 -17.08 5.54
CA GLU A 78 -2.55 -18.35 6.30
C GLU A 78 -1.58 -18.33 7.49
#